data_AF-A0A0P9Q293-F1
#
_entry.id   AF-A0A0P9Q293-F1
#
_cell.length_a   1.000
_cell.length_b   1.000
_cell.length_c   1.000
_cell.angle_alpha   90.00
_cell.angle_beta   90.00
_cell.angle_gamma   90.00
#
_symmetry.space_group_name_H-M   'P 1'
#
loop_
_entity.id
_entity.type
_entity.pdbx_description
1 polymer ?
#
loop_
_entity_poly.entity_id
_entity_poly.type
_entity_poly.pdbx_seq_one_letter_code
_entity_poly.pdbx_strand_id
1 'polypeptide(L)'
;MLDTGFSPAFINASGSRYLMSCLKEVVGLLQHRGDVIAERIGTYGQARGAETGDFMMLQLINRNALVLQHYLTTRQVHPEELYRALLSLFGELSTFGDESRRPRLEGSYQHSDQGATFKRLMFAIRQMLSMVLEQHAQELELQPRQYGVLVSPRVDRELLGDASFVIAARADCDTEELRGRLPSHLKVGSVESIRELVSLHLPGMRLRPLPVAPRQIPFHAAKAYFILDIDDRDQSGIDKSGGFAFHVSGEFPGLELQFWAIRN
;
A
#
# COMPACT_ATOMS: atom_id res chain seq x y z
N MET A 1 -1.56 -10.69 47.03
CA MET A 1 -1.33 -11.16 45.64
C MET A 1 -0.34 -10.20 44.99
N LEU A 2 0.66 -10.71 44.28
CA LEU A 2 1.57 -9.88 43.49
C LEU A 2 0.86 -9.44 42.21
N ASP A 3 1.04 -8.17 41.82
CA ASP A 3 0.49 -7.63 40.57
C ASP A 3 1.19 -8.26 39.36
N THR A 4 0.43 -8.97 38.52
CA THR A 4 0.91 -9.62 37.30
C THR A 4 1.25 -8.63 36.18
N GLY A 5 0.80 -7.37 36.30
CA GLY A 5 1.13 -6.28 35.38
C GLY A 5 2.42 -5.54 35.72
N PHE A 6 3.02 -5.80 36.88
CA PHE A 6 4.20 -5.08 37.36
C PHE A 6 5.42 -5.35 36.47
N SER A 7 6.08 -4.27 36.02
CA SER A 7 7.32 -4.33 35.25
C SER A 7 8.40 -3.60 36.03
N PRO A 8 9.49 -4.29 36.45
CA PRO A 8 10.56 -3.64 37.19
C PRO A 8 11.35 -2.71 36.26
N ALA A 9 12.00 -1.70 36.86
CA ALA A 9 12.98 -0.89 36.15
C ALA A 9 14.28 -1.69 35.96
N PHE A 10 14.78 -1.73 34.74
CA PHE A 10 16.04 -2.38 34.40
C PHE A 10 17.11 -1.34 34.13
N ILE A 11 18.33 -1.59 34.60
CA ILE A 11 19.52 -0.83 34.17
C ILE A 11 20.01 -1.32 32.80
N ASN A 12 19.68 -2.58 32.47
CA ASN A 12 20.07 -3.25 31.25
C ASN A 12 18.84 -3.85 30.55
N ALA A 13 18.57 -3.40 29.32
CA ALA A 13 17.41 -3.81 28.53
C ALA A 13 17.31 -5.33 28.35
N SER A 14 18.46 -6.03 28.26
CA SER A 14 18.51 -7.49 28.10
C SER A 14 17.91 -8.26 29.30
N GLY A 15 17.79 -7.61 30.47
CA GLY A 15 17.10 -8.18 31.63
C GLY A 15 15.58 -8.25 31.46
N SER A 16 15.00 -7.42 30.59
CA SER A 16 13.56 -7.39 30.35
C SER A 16 13.15 -8.34 29.23
N ARG A 17 12.62 -9.52 29.59
CA ARG A 17 12.12 -10.50 28.60
C ARG A 17 11.05 -9.92 27.67
N TYR A 18 10.15 -9.11 28.22
CA TYR A 18 9.10 -8.46 27.44
C TYR A 18 9.68 -7.54 26.36
N LEU A 19 10.62 -6.67 26.75
CA LEU A 19 11.25 -5.72 25.84
C LEU A 19 12.03 -6.43 24.73
N MET A 20 12.83 -7.44 25.10
CA MET A 20 13.59 -8.24 24.14
C MET A 20 12.68 -9.02 23.19
N SER A 21 11.54 -9.51 23.66
CA SER A 21 10.53 -10.16 22.80
C SER A 21 9.93 -9.18 21.81
N CYS A 22 9.54 -7.98 22.24
CA CYS A 22 8.99 -6.95 21.35
C CYS A 22 10.04 -6.50 20.32
N LEU A 23 11.29 -6.31 20.75
CA LEU A 23 12.39 -5.96 19.86
C LEU A 23 12.62 -7.01 18.77
N LYS A 24 12.59 -8.30 19.16
CA LYS A 24 12.74 -9.41 18.22
C LYS A 24 11.62 -9.45 17.19
N GLU A 25 10.38 -9.19 17.63
CA GLU A 25 9.22 -9.11 16.74
C GLU A 25 9.35 -7.95 15.74
N VAL A 26 9.69 -6.74 16.21
CA VAL A 26 9.90 -5.57 15.35
C VAL A 26 11.00 -5.83 14.31
N VAL A 27 12.12 -6.44 14.71
CA VAL A 27 13.19 -6.84 13.77
C VAL A 27 12.67 -7.81 12.72
N GLY A 28 11.91 -8.84 13.13
CA GLY A 28 11.34 -9.81 12.19
C GLY A 28 10.39 -9.17 11.18
N LEU A 29 9.52 -8.26 11.63
CA LEU A 29 8.60 -7.52 10.76
C LEU A 29 9.35 -6.62 9.76
N LEU A 30 10.38 -5.90 10.23
CA LEU A 30 11.21 -5.06 9.37
C LEU A 30 11.93 -5.89 8.30
N GLN A 31 12.56 -7.01 8.69
CA GLN A 31 13.28 -7.89 7.77
C GLN A 31 12.34 -8.46 6.70
N HIS A 32 11.21 -9.03 7.11
CA HIS A 32 10.24 -9.58 6.17
C HIS A 32 9.76 -8.53 5.15
N ARG A 33 9.47 -7.29 5.61
CA ARG A 33 9.08 -6.22 4.70
C ARG A 33 10.22 -5.77 3.80
N GLY A 34 11.44 -5.70 4.32
CA GLY A 34 12.64 -5.40 3.55
C GLY A 34 12.82 -6.35 2.38
N ASP A 35 12.65 -7.66 2.62
CA ASP A 35 12.74 -8.69 1.58
C ASP A 35 11.69 -8.50 0.49
N VAL A 36 10.42 -8.28 0.87
CA VAL A 36 9.31 -8.04 -0.08
C VAL A 36 9.56 -6.80 -0.95
N ILE A 37 10.02 -5.70 -0.35
CA ILE A 37 10.30 -4.47 -1.10
C ILE A 37 11.53 -4.66 -2.00
N ALA A 38 12.57 -5.33 -1.52
CA ALA A 38 13.78 -5.60 -2.30
C ALA A 38 13.50 -6.48 -3.52
N GLU A 39 12.69 -7.54 -3.37
CA GLU A 39 12.26 -8.40 -4.48
C GLU A 39 11.45 -7.62 -5.53
N ARG A 40 10.53 -6.76 -5.06
CA ARG A 40 9.76 -5.87 -5.93
C ARG A 40 10.68 -4.94 -6.72
N ILE A 41 11.58 -4.23 -6.04
CA ILE A 41 12.55 -3.35 -6.71
C ILE A 41 13.43 -4.12 -7.71
N GLY A 42 13.86 -5.35 -7.37
CA GLY A 42 14.68 -6.20 -8.24
C GLY A 42 13.93 -6.62 -9.53
N THR A 43 12.66 -6.98 -9.40
CA THR A 43 11.81 -7.41 -10.52
C THR A 43 11.42 -6.23 -11.43
N TYR A 44 11.10 -5.06 -10.85
CA TYR A 44 10.71 -3.85 -11.59
C TYR A 44 11.89 -2.94 -11.98
N GLY A 45 13.12 -3.26 -11.56
CA GLY A 45 14.32 -2.45 -11.79
C GLY A 45 14.73 -2.29 -13.25
N GLN A 46 14.24 -3.16 -14.15
CA GLN A 46 14.38 -3.01 -15.60
C GLN A 46 13.31 -2.07 -16.22
N ALA A 47 12.22 -1.81 -15.51
CA ALA A 47 11.04 -1.11 -16.02
C ALA A 47 10.73 0.16 -15.22
N ARG A 48 11.67 1.12 -15.13
CA ARG A 48 11.45 2.57 -14.80
C ARG A 48 10.46 2.94 -13.66
N GLY A 49 10.07 2.02 -12.78
CA GLY A 49 8.86 2.12 -11.96
C GLY A 49 9.05 1.73 -10.49
N ALA A 50 10.26 1.38 -10.06
CA ALA A 50 10.55 1.26 -8.64
C ALA A 50 10.39 2.64 -7.99
N GLU A 51 9.36 2.76 -7.15
CA GLU A 51 8.89 4.03 -6.61
C GLU A 51 9.92 4.64 -5.66
N THR A 52 10.10 5.96 -5.69
CA THR A 52 10.95 6.67 -4.71
C THR A 52 10.55 6.35 -3.26
N GLY A 53 9.25 6.12 -3.00
CA GLY A 53 8.74 5.70 -1.71
C GLY A 53 9.27 4.33 -1.26
N ASP A 54 9.39 3.38 -2.17
CA ASP A 54 9.92 2.04 -1.91
C ASP A 54 11.39 2.09 -1.51
N PHE A 55 12.20 2.85 -2.24
CA PHE A 55 13.60 3.05 -1.89
C PHE A 55 13.75 3.74 -0.53
N MET A 56 12.93 4.75 -0.24
CA MET A 56 12.95 5.44 1.06
C MET A 56 12.55 4.51 2.21
N MET A 57 11.51 3.68 2.02
CA MET A 57 11.08 2.67 2.99
C MET A 57 12.16 1.60 3.18
N LEU A 58 12.73 1.09 2.09
CA LEU A 58 13.79 0.07 2.15
C LEU A 58 15.05 0.63 2.84
N GLN A 59 15.42 1.88 2.58
CA GLN A 59 16.54 2.54 3.26
C GLN A 59 16.28 2.66 4.77
N LEU A 60 15.07 3.08 5.17
CA LEU A 60 14.63 3.13 6.57
C LEU A 60 14.73 1.75 7.22
N ILE A 61 14.17 0.72 6.58
CA ILE A 61 14.18 -0.66 7.07
C ILE A 61 15.62 -1.17 7.23
N ASN A 62 16.45 -1.05 6.20
CA ASN A 62 17.81 -1.55 6.19
C ASN A 62 18.64 -0.94 7.33
N ARG A 63 18.52 0.37 7.55
CA ARG A 63 19.21 1.04 8.66
C ARG A 63 18.71 0.55 10.02
N ASN A 64 17.40 0.60 10.24
CA ASN A 64 16.84 0.33 11.57
C ASN A 64 16.93 -1.15 11.94
N ALA A 65 16.72 -2.08 11.00
CA ALA A 65 16.82 -3.51 11.25
C ALA A 65 18.21 -3.91 11.77
N LEU A 66 19.29 -3.38 11.16
CA LEU A 66 20.67 -3.65 11.59
C LEU A 66 20.96 -3.12 13.00
N VAL A 67 20.52 -1.88 13.30
CA VAL A 67 20.71 -1.28 14.63
C VAL A 67 19.95 -2.06 15.69
N LEU A 68 18.70 -2.42 15.45
CA LEU A 68 17.89 -3.19 16.40
C LEU A 68 18.42 -4.63 16.57
N GLN A 69 18.93 -5.25 15.50
CA GLN A 69 19.57 -6.56 15.57
C GLN A 69 20.87 -6.53 16.38
N HIS A 70 21.65 -5.45 16.29
CA HIS A 70 22.81 -5.24 17.16
C HIS A 70 22.39 -5.21 18.63
N TYR A 71 21.32 -4.51 18.98
CA TYR A 71 20.80 -4.49 20.36
C TYR A 71 20.23 -5.83 20.85
N LEU A 72 19.78 -6.72 19.95
CA LEU A 72 19.37 -8.09 20.32
C LEU A 72 20.52 -8.95 20.84
N THR A 73 21.75 -8.69 20.37
CA THR A 73 22.94 -9.49 20.72
C THR A 73 23.85 -8.80 21.74
N THR A 74 23.66 -7.50 21.97
CA THR A 74 24.47 -6.72 22.91
C THR A 74 24.08 -7.03 24.35
N ARG A 75 25.06 -7.44 25.16
CA ARG A 75 24.82 -7.87 26.54
C ARG A 75 24.42 -6.73 27.47
N GLN A 76 24.94 -5.52 27.25
CA GLN A 76 24.72 -4.36 28.10
C GLN A 76 24.24 -3.19 27.25
N VAL A 77 22.95 -2.88 27.35
CA VAL A 77 22.32 -1.73 26.68
C VAL A 77 21.42 -1.04 27.69
N HIS A 78 21.63 0.25 27.91
CA HIS A 78 20.73 0.99 28.78
C HIS A 78 19.36 1.13 28.11
N PRO A 79 18.22 0.94 28.81
CA PRO A 79 16.91 0.97 28.14
C PRO A 79 16.59 2.29 27.46
N GLU A 80 17.10 3.42 27.94
CA GLU A 80 16.92 4.72 27.26
C GLU A 80 17.54 4.72 25.85
N GLU A 81 18.68 4.07 25.64
CA GLU A 81 19.31 3.99 24.33
C GLU A 81 18.44 3.23 23.34
N LEU A 82 17.88 2.10 23.79
CA LEU A 82 16.93 1.32 23.00
C LEU A 82 15.65 2.12 22.73
N TYR A 83 15.14 2.85 23.73
CA TYR A 83 13.97 3.72 23.57
C TYR A 83 14.20 4.79 22.49
N ARG A 84 15.36 5.45 22.46
CA ARG A 84 15.68 6.44 21.41
C ARG A 84 15.73 5.83 20.02
N ALA A 85 16.34 4.65 19.88
CA ALA A 85 16.39 3.95 18.59
C ALA A 85 14.98 3.62 18.08
N LEU A 86 14.12 3.13 18.96
CA LEU A 86 12.73 2.82 18.65
C LEU A 86 11.89 4.08 18.38
N LEU A 87 12.17 5.19 19.07
CA LEU A 87 11.50 6.48 18.82
C LEU A 87 11.88 7.04 17.44
N SER A 88 13.14 6.91 17.04
CA SER A 88 13.60 7.28 15.69
C SER A 88 12.89 6.45 14.63
N LEU A 89 12.82 5.13 14.82
CA LEU A 89 12.07 4.23 13.93
C LEU A 89 10.60 4.66 13.83
N PHE A 90 9.93 4.91 14.96
CA PHE A 90 8.54 5.34 14.98
C PHE A 90 8.32 6.66 14.21
N GLY A 91 9.19 7.64 14.43
CA GLY A 91 9.13 8.94 13.74
C GLY A 91 9.26 8.79 12.23
N GLU A 92 10.17 7.93 11.78
CA GLU A 92 10.39 7.69 10.35
C GLU A 92 9.23 6.90 9.73
N LEU A 93 8.78 5.83 10.39
CA LEU A 93 7.61 5.05 9.95
C LEU A 93 6.38 5.94 9.81
N SER A 94 6.20 6.91 10.71
CA SER A 94 5.08 7.86 10.68
C SER A 94 4.98 8.66 9.37
N THR A 95 6.08 8.81 8.62
CA THR A 95 6.08 9.44 7.29
C THR A 95 5.22 8.67 6.27
N PHE A 96 5.07 7.36 6.49
CA PHE A 96 4.38 6.43 5.60
C PHE A 96 3.04 5.94 6.15
N GLY A 97 2.61 6.45 7.32
CA GLY A 97 1.34 6.07 7.94
C GLY A 97 0.19 6.99 7.60
N ASP A 98 -0.55 7.40 8.63
CA ASP A 98 -1.80 8.14 8.52
C ASP A 98 -1.71 9.49 7.77
N GLU A 99 -2.87 10.11 7.53
CA GLU A 99 -2.98 11.35 6.76
C GLU A 99 -2.05 12.48 7.22
N SER A 100 -1.72 12.53 8.51
CA SER A 100 -0.92 13.60 9.09
C SER A 100 0.56 13.45 8.78
N ARG A 101 1.04 12.23 8.46
CA ARG A 101 2.45 11.89 8.23
C ARG A 101 3.39 12.39 9.32
N ARG A 102 2.88 12.50 10.55
CA ARG A 102 3.57 13.07 11.71
C ARG A 102 3.36 12.16 12.91
N PRO A 103 4.44 11.81 13.65
CA PRO A 103 4.32 10.94 14.81
C PRO A 103 3.48 11.61 15.90
N ARG A 104 2.57 10.83 16.48
CA ARG A 104 1.85 11.20 17.70
C ARG A 104 2.11 10.13 18.75
N LEU A 105 2.91 10.47 19.74
CA LEU A 105 3.21 9.59 20.88
C LEU A 105 2.97 10.38 22.16
N GLU A 106 2.17 9.80 23.06
CA GLU A 106 1.91 10.39 24.36
C GLU A 106 2.98 10.00 25.39
N GLY A 107 3.43 11.01 26.14
CA GLY A 107 4.39 10.86 27.22
C GLY A 107 5.85 10.78 26.77
N SER A 108 6.74 10.86 27.75
CA SER A 108 8.19 10.77 27.57
C SER A 108 8.73 9.46 28.15
N TYR A 109 10.01 9.18 27.92
CA TYR A 109 10.71 8.12 28.62
C TYR A 109 10.62 8.30 30.14
N GLN A 110 10.15 7.28 30.86
CA GLN A 110 10.16 7.24 32.32
C GLN A 110 10.92 6.00 32.79
N HIS A 111 12.14 6.18 33.29
CA HIS A 111 13.00 5.06 33.71
C HIS A 111 12.41 4.26 34.86
N SER A 112 11.62 4.90 35.73
CA SER A 112 10.91 4.25 36.84
C SER A 112 9.68 3.44 36.39
N ASP A 113 9.14 3.72 35.21
CA ASP A 113 7.99 3.02 34.62
C ASP A 113 8.29 2.63 33.16
N GLN A 114 9.27 1.73 33.01
CA GLN A 114 9.68 1.20 31.71
C GLN A 114 8.54 0.40 31.08
N GLY A 115 7.74 -0.29 31.90
CA GLY A 115 6.61 -1.08 31.46
C GLY A 115 5.63 -0.26 30.62
N ALA A 116 5.09 0.84 31.17
CA ALA A 116 4.15 1.68 30.44
C ALA A 116 4.83 2.42 29.28
N THR A 117 6.07 2.90 29.49
CA THR A 117 6.85 3.61 28.47
C THR A 117 7.02 2.78 27.19
N PHE A 118 7.50 1.53 27.31
CA PHE A 118 7.73 0.67 26.15
C PHE A 118 6.43 0.10 25.59
N LYS A 119 5.43 -0.24 26.42
CA LYS A 119 4.13 -0.70 25.93
C LYS A 119 3.49 0.29 24.95
N ARG A 120 3.47 1.58 25.31
CA ARG A 120 2.94 2.65 24.44
C ARG A 120 3.70 2.75 23.12
N LEU A 121 5.03 2.81 23.17
CA LEU A 121 5.86 2.94 21.97
C LEU A 121 5.76 1.69 21.07
N MET A 122 5.79 0.48 21.65
CA MET A 122 5.67 -0.77 20.88
C MET A 122 4.30 -0.91 20.22
N PHE A 123 3.24 -0.49 20.90
CA PHE A 123 1.91 -0.45 20.30
C PHE A 123 1.87 0.47 19.08
N ALA A 124 2.40 1.69 19.20
CA ALA A 124 2.43 2.65 18.10
C ALA A 124 3.29 2.15 16.92
N ILE A 125 4.46 1.56 17.18
CA ILE A 125 5.31 0.96 16.14
C ILE A 125 4.60 -0.19 15.44
N ARG A 126 3.92 -1.07 16.17
CA ARG A 126 3.17 -2.19 15.57
C ARG A 126 2.06 -1.69 14.67
N GLN A 127 1.28 -0.70 15.10
CA GLN A 127 0.23 -0.11 14.26
C GLN A 127 0.81 0.45 12.95
N MET A 128 1.92 1.18 13.06
CA MET A 128 2.61 1.73 11.90
C MET A 128 3.13 0.64 10.96
N LEU A 129 3.76 -0.41 11.51
CA LEU A 129 4.23 -1.53 10.72
C LEU A 129 3.06 -2.27 10.06
N SER A 130 1.94 -2.49 10.74
CA SER A 130 0.75 -3.11 10.14
C SER A 130 0.19 -2.30 8.96
N MET A 131 -0.01 -0.99 9.13
CA MET A 131 -0.48 -0.11 8.05
C MET A 131 0.50 -0.07 6.87
N VAL A 132 1.79 -0.03 7.14
CA VAL A 132 2.82 -0.03 6.10
C VAL A 132 2.93 -1.40 5.42
N LEU A 133 2.61 -2.50 6.11
CA LEU A 133 2.69 -3.87 5.62
C LEU A 133 1.52 -4.22 4.69
N GLU A 134 0.33 -3.67 4.94
CA GLU A 134 -0.85 -3.90 4.10
C GLU A 134 -0.62 -3.31 2.70
N GLN A 135 -0.51 -4.19 1.70
CA GLN A 135 -0.57 -3.79 0.30
C GLN A 135 -2.01 -3.40 -0.01
N HIS A 136 -2.37 -2.16 0.30
CA HIS A 136 -3.71 -1.65 0.06
C HIS A 136 -4.03 -1.48 -1.42
N ALA A 137 -3.08 -1.64 -2.35
CA ALA A 137 -3.33 -1.64 -3.78
C ALA A 137 -2.60 -2.77 -4.51
N GLN A 138 -3.31 -3.40 -5.43
CA GLN A 138 -2.80 -4.43 -6.34
C GLN A 138 -3.00 -3.96 -7.77
N GLU A 139 -1.93 -3.93 -8.57
CA GLU A 139 -2.05 -3.75 -10.03
C GLU A 139 -2.64 -5.03 -10.63
N LEU A 140 -3.71 -4.85 -11.40
CA LEU A 140 -4.40 -5.88 -12.12
C LEU A 140 -3.93 -5.83 -13.58
N GLU A 141 -3.29 -6.92 -14.02
CA GLU A 141 -2.69 -6.98 -15.34
C GLU A 141 -3.73 -6.77 -16.46
N LEU A 142 -3.47 -5.84 -17.37
CA LEU A 142 -4.28 -5.63 -18.57
C LEU A 142 -3.67 -6.36 -19.76
N GLN A 143 -4.27 -7.49 -20.13
CA GLN A 143 -3.81 -8.31 -21.24
C GLN A 143 -4.49 -7.88 -22.55
N PRO A 144 -3.73 -7.54 -23.61
CA PRO A 144 -4.31 -7.23 -24.89
C PRO A 144 -4.94 -8.46 -25.53
N ARG A 145 -6.14 -8.28 -26.07
CA ARG A 145 -6.90 -9.27 -26.83
C ARG A 145 -7.23 -8.71 -28.22
N GLN A 146 -7.93 -9.51 -29.02
CA GLN A 146 -8.33 -9.11 -30.37
C GLN A 146 -9.26 -7.89 -30.35
N TYR A 147 -9.26 -7.13 -31.45
CA TYR A 147 -10.15 -5.99 -31.68
C TYR A 147 -9.97 -4.83 -30.67
N GLY A 148 -8.76 -4.62 -30.17
CA GLY A 148 -8.45 -3.49 -29.28
C GLY A 148 -9.11 -3.59 -27.90
N VAL A 149 -9.45 -4.80 -27.46
CA VAL A 149 -9.96 -5.05 -26.11
C VAL A 149 -8.79 -5.39 -25.19
N LEU A 150 -8.73 -4.76 -24.01
CA LEU A 150 -7.85 -5.17 -22.92
C LEU A 150 -8.67 -5.95 -21.90
N VAL A 151 -8.12 -7.02 -21.35
CA VAL A 151 -8.79 -7.85 -20.34
C VAL A 151 -7.94 -7.94 -19.09
N SER A 152 -8.54 -7.61 -17.95
CA SER A 152 -8.02 -8.02 -16.65
C SER A 152 -8.69 -9.31 -16.24
N PRO A 153 -7.93 -10.40 -16.03
CA PRO A 153 -8.48 -11.67 -15.54
C PRO A 153 -9.27 -11.53 -14.25
N ARG A 154 -10.08 -12.55 -13.95
CA ARG A 154 -10.93 -12.62 -12.77
C ARG A 154 -10.14 -12.36 -11.48
N VAL A 155 -10.73 -11.52 -10.63
CA VAL A 155 -10.28 -11.24 -9.27
C VAL A 155 -11.06 -12.08 -8.26
N ASP A 156 -10.48 -12.30 -7.07
CA ASP A 156 -11.15 -13.01 -5.99
C ASP A 156 -12.44 -12.29 -5.56
N ARG A 157 -13.47 -13.05 -5.20
CA ARG A 157 -14.78 -12.52 -4.84
C ARG A 157 -14.73 -11.57 -3.63
N GLU A 158 -13.84 -11.86 -2.67
CA GLU A 158 -13.58 -10.98 -1.53
C GLU A 158 -13.02 -9.62 -1.99
N LEU A 159 -12.08 -9.62 -2.94
CA LEU A 159 -11.52 -8.37 -3.49
C LEU A 159 -12.58 -7.57 -4.24
N LEU A 160 -13.48 -8.22 -4.98
CA LEU A 160 -14.56 -7.54 -5.70
C LEU A 160 -15.59 -6.89 -4.75
N GLY A 161 -15.76 -7.44 -3.54
CA GLY A 161 -16.65 -6.91 -2.50
C GLY A 161 -16.04 -5.75 -1.71
N ASP A 162 -14.75 -5.86 -1.38
CA ASP A 162 -14.10 -4.98 -0.42
C ASP A 162 -13.07 -4.02 -1.05
N ALA A 163 -12.99 -3.93 -2.39
CA ALA A 163 -12.05 -3.04 -3.07
C ALA A 163 -12.71 -1.96 -3.94
N SER A 164 -12.06 -0.81 -3.99
CA SER A 164 -12.27 0.24 -4.99
C SER A 164 -11.39 -0.01 -6.21
N PHE A 165 -11.93 0.13 -7.40
CA PHE A 165 -11.20 -0.12 -8.65
C PHE A 165 -10.83 1.19 -9.35
N VAL A 166 -9.56 1.36 -9.69
CA VAL A 166 -9.00 2.61 -10.22
C VAL A 166 -8.25 2.36 -11.52
N ILE A 167 -8.46 3.24 -12.50
CA ILE A 167 -7.75 3.27 -13.77
C ILE A 167 -6.81 4.47 -13.76
N ALA A 168 -5.53 4.24 -14.05
CA ALA A 168 -4.57 5.30 -14.35
C ALA A 168 -4.32 5.29 -15.86
N ALA A 169 -4.51 6.44 -16.52
CA ALA A 169 -4.39 6.57 -17.96
C ALA A 169 -3.37 7.64 -18.34
N ARG A 170 -2.56 7.36 -19.37
CA ARG A 170 -1.65 8.32 -20.02
C ARG A 170 -1.89 8.26 -21.52
N ALA A 171 -1.82 9.39 -22.20
CA ALA A 171 -1.80 9.45 -23.66
C ALA A 171 -0.95 10.65 -24.11
N ASP A 172 -0.65 10.75 -25.39
CA ASP A 172 0.10 11.87 -25.99
C ASP A 172 -0.81 13.10 -26.19
N CYS A 173 -1.44 13.57 -25.10
CA CYS A 173 -2.28 14.76 -25.04
C CYS A 173 -2.19 15.41 -23.65
N ASP A 174 -2.84 16.56 -23.48
CA ASP A 174 -2.91 17.21 -22.17
C ASP A 174 -3.67 16.36 -21.14
N THR A 175 -3.23 16.37 -19.88
CA THR A 175 -3.83 15.52 -18.82
C THR A 175 -5.26 15.96 -18.47
N GLU A 176 -5.57 17.27 -18.51
CA GLU A 176 -6.95 17.76 -18.31
C GLU A 176 -7.84 17.38 -19.49
N GLU A 177 -7.31 17.44 -20.70
CA GLU A 177 -8.02 16.97 -21.90
C GLU A 177 -8.34 15.47 -21.78
N LEU A 178 -7.36 14.65 -21.42
CA LEU A 178 -7.56 13.21 -21.19
C LEU A 178 -8.59 12.97 -20.08
N ARG A 179 -8.52 13.71 -18.97
CA ARG A 179 -9.46 13.63 -17.85
C ARG A 179 -10.91 13.92 -18.27
N GLY A 180 -11.10 14.89 -19.17
CA GLY A 180 -12.43 15.25 -19.68
C GLY A 180 -12.96 14.29 -20.74
N ARG A 181 -12.11 13.82 -21.66
CA ARG A 181 -12.52 13.01 -22.82
C ARG A 181 -12.60 11.52 -22.54
N LEU A 182 -11.66 10.95 -21.80
CA LEU A 182 -11.56 9.50 -21.65
C LEU A 182 -12.84 8.84 -21.10
N PRO A 183 -13.56 9.40 -20.11
CA PRO A 183 -14.77 8.77 -19.56
C PRO A 183 -15.88 8.51 -20.58
N SER A 184 -15.99 9.32 -21.65
CA SER A 184 -17.00 9.09 -22.70
C SER A 184 -16.53 8.11 -23.79
N HIS A 185 -15.25 7.81 -23.84
CA HIS A 185 -14.62 7.01 -24.89
C HIS A 185 -14.11 5.65 -24.39
N LEU A 186 -13.91 5.47 -23.09
CA LEU A 186 -13.50 4.21 -22.49
C LEU A 186 -14.72 3.47 -21.96
N LYS A 187 -15.02 2.33 -22.59
CA LYS A 187 -16.05 1.39 -22.13
C LYS A 187 -15.41 0.33 -21.25
N VAL A 188 -16.02 0.10 -20.09
CA VAL A 188 -15.63 -0.95 -19.15
C VAL A 188 -16.84 -1.81 -18.85
N GLY A 189 -16.62 -3.12 -18.83
CA GLY A 189 -17.66 -4.11 -18.56
C GLY A 189 -17.06 -5.47 -18.23
N SER A 190 -17.91 -6.50 -18.19
CA SER A 190 -17.42 -7.88 -18.12
C SER A 190 -16.87 -8.35 -19.47
N VAL A 191 -16.03 -9.39 -19.47
CA VAL A 191 -15.48 -10.00 -20.70
C VAL A 191 -16.58 -10.41 -21.69
N GLU A 192 -17.73 -10.88 -21.21
CA GLU A 192 -18.84 -11.35 -22.04
C GLU A 192 -19.71 -10.20 -22.54
N SER A 193 -19.84 -9.11 -21.77
CA SER A 193 -20.69 -7.96 -22.13
C SER A 193 -19.99 -6.93 -23.01
N ILE A 194 -18.65 -6.82 -22.96
CA ILE A 194 -17.91 -5.73 -23.65
C ILE A 194 -18.20 -5.66 -25.15
N ARG A 195 -18.38 -6.80 -25.83
CA ARG A 195 -18.69 -6.84 -27.25
C ARG A 195 -20.06 -6.24 -27.56
N GLU A 196 -21.05 -6.56 -26.74
CA GLU A 196 -22.41 -6.03 -26.85
C GLU A 196 -22.43 -4.53 -26.52
N LEU A 197 -21.71 -4.11 -25.48
CA LEU A 197 -21.57 -2.70 -25.13
C LEU A 197 -21.02 -1.87 -26.29
N VAL A 198 -20.01 -2.39 -26.99
CA VAL A 198 -19.41 -1.72 -28.15
C VAL A 198 -20.37 -1.73 -29.34
N SER A 199 -20.90 -2.89 -29.73
CA SER A 199 -21.73 -3.01 -30.95
C SER A 199 -23.05 -2.24 -30.84
N LEU A 200 -23.71 -2.30 -29.69
CA LEU A 200 -25.00 -1.67 -29.44
C LEU A 200 -24.88 -0.24 -28.90
N HIS A 201 -23.67 0.30 -28.80
CA HIS A 201 -23.41 1.64 -28.26
C HIS A 201 -23.97 1.86 -26.85
N LEU A 202 -24.11 0.78 -26.06
CA LEU A 202 -24.60 0.84 -24.68
C LEU A 202 -23.55 1.46 -23.74
N PRO A 203 -23.98 2.11 -22.65
CA PRO A 203 -23.07 2.57 -21.60
C PRO A 203 -22.46 1.38 -20.85
N GLY A 204 -21.17 1.45 -20.56
CA GLY A 204 -20.51 0.54 -19.63
C GLY A 204 -20.54 1.05 -18.18
N MET A 205 -19.73 0.45 -17.32
CA MET A 205 -19.48 0.94 -15.96
C MET A 205 -19.03 2.40 -16.00
N ARG A 206 -19.50 3.20 -15.05
CA ARG A 206 -19.23 4.64 -15.03
C ARG A 206 -17.83 4.91 -14.51
N LEU A 207 -17.06 5.72 -15.26
CA LEU A 207 -15.77 6.23 -14.83
C LEU A 207 -15.95 7.64 -14.25
N ARG A 208 -15.51 7.84 -13.01
CA ARG A 208 -15.42 9.17 -12.40
C ARG A 208 -13.97 9.64 -12.33
N PRO A 209 -13.65 10.82 -12.89
CA PRO A 209 -12.31 11.36 -12.77
C PRO A 209 -11.99 11.73 -11.31
N LEU A 210 -10.78 11.42 -10.88
CA LEU A 210 -10.23 11.80 -9.59
C LEU A 210 -9.34 13.05 -9.75
N PRO A 211 -9.43 14.03 -8.83
CA PRO A 211 -8.59 15.23 -8.87
C PRO A 211 -7.12 14.91 -8.51
N VAL A 212 -6.89 13.89 -7.71
CA VAL A 212 -5.57 13.42 -7.27
C VAL A 212 -5.52 11.90 -7.31
N ALA A 213 -4.33 11.33 -7.51
CA ALA A 213 -4.15 9.89 -7.40
C ALA A 213 -4.50 9.40 -5.97
N PRO A 214 -5.18 8.25 -5.83
CA PRO A 214 -5.28 7.56 -4.56
C PRO A 214 -3.89 7.34 -3.94
N ARG A 215 -3.80 7.44 -2.62
CA ARG A 215 -2.53 7.36 -1.89
C ARG A 215 -1.88 5.97 -1.95
N GLN A 216 -2.68 4.95 -2.23
CA GLN A 216 -2.28 3.55 -2.25
C GLN A 216 -1.62 3.13 -3.56
N ILE A 217 -1.73 3.95 -4.63
CA ILE A 217 -1.14 3.66 -5.94
C ILE A 217 -0.01 4.65 -6.28
N PRO A 218 1.00 4.23 -7.06
CA PRO A 218 2.06 5.12 -7.53
C PRO A 218 1.53 6.37 -8.23
N PHE A 219 1.98 7.54 -7.76
CA PHE A 219 1.69 8.82 -8.40
C PHE A 219 2.59 9.05 -9.61
N HIS A 220 1.98 9.39 -10.74
CA HIS A 220 2.64 9.83 -11.95
C HIS A 220 1.99 11.13 -12.45
N ALA A 221 2.78 12.20 -12.52
CA ALA A 221 2.28 13.52 -12.93
C ALA A 221 1.68 13.55 -14.35
N ALA A 222 2.07 12.62 -15.22
CA ALA A 222 1.58 12.50 -16.60
C ALA A 222 0.38 11.54 -16.75
N LYS A 223 -0.24 11.10 -15.62
CA LYS A 223 -1.41 10.21 -15.64
C LYS A 223 -2.64 10.93 -15.11
N ALA A 224 -3.77 10.71 -15.78
CA ALA A 224 -5.10 10.99 -15.24
C ALA A 224 -5.63 9.75 -14.52
N TYR A 225 -6.37 9.96 -13.42
CA TYR A 225 -6.86 8.89 -12.56
C TYR A 225 -8.37 8.87 -12.54
N PHE A 226 -8.96 7.68 -12.57
CA PHE A 226 -10.41 7.48 -12.62
C PHE A 226 -10.80 6.35 -11.69
N ILE A 227 -11.86 6.54 -10.91
CA ILE A 227 -12.48 5.47 -10.13
C ILE A 227 -13.65 4.88 -10.93
N LEU A 228 -13.76 3.56 -10.91
CA LEU A 228 -14.92 2.84 -11.44
C LEU A 228 -16.03 2.82 -10.40
N ASP A 229 -17.22 3.29 -10.79
CA ASP A 229 -18.43 3.04 -10.02
C ASP A 229 -18.98 1.67 -10.45
N ILE A 230 -18.90 0.70 -9.54
CA ILE A 230 -19.39 -0.67 -9.73
C ILE A 230 -20.64 -0.83 -8.86
N ASP A 231 -21.79 -1.10 -9.49
CA ASP A 231 -23.02 -1.43 -8.78
C ASP A 231 -23.20 -2.94 -8.59
N ASP A 232 -24.26 -3.37 -7.88
CA ASP A 232 -24.53 -4.78 -7.62
C ASP A 232 -24.71 -5.62 -8.90
N ARG A 233 -25.19 -5.01 -10.01
CA ARG A 233 -25.39 -5.70 -11.29
C ARG A 233 -24.06 -5.90 -11.99
N ASP A 234 -23.24 -4.86 -12.04
CA ASP A 234 -21.88 -4.90 -12.57
C ASP A 234 -21.05 -5.94 -11.80
N GLN A 235 -21.16 -5.92 -10.47
CA GLN A 235 -20.49 -6.88 -9.59
C GLN A 235 -20.92 -8.32 -9.88
N SER A 236 -22.23 -8.58 -10.02
CA SER A 236 -22.73 -9.91 -10.38
C SER A 236 -22.30 -10.35 -11.78
N GLY A 237 -22.21 -9.41 -12.72
CA GLY A 237 -21.70 -9.64 -14.06
C GLY A 237 -20.24 -10.06 -14.06
N ILE A 238 -19.40 -9.36 -13.29
CA ILE A 238 -17.97 -9.67 -13.15
C ILE A 238 -17.76 -10.99 -12.38
N ASP A 239 -18.51 -11.27 -11.33
CA ASP A 239 -18.37 -12.52 -10.55
C ASP A 239 -18.73 -13.77 -11.37
N LYS A 240 -19.57 -13.61 -12.41
CA LYS A 240 -19.92 -14.69 -13.33
C LYS A 240 -19.04 -14.72 -14.59
N SER A 241 -18.13 -13.76 -14.75
CA SER A 241 -17.32 -13.57 -15.95
C SER A 241 -15.88 -14.09 -15.82
N GLY A 242 -15.16 -13.99 -16.93
CA GLY A 242 -13.69 -14.09 -16.98
C GLY A 242 -12.93 -12.89 -16.40
N GLY A 243 -13.59 -11.85 -15.88
CA GLY A 243 -12.98 -10.63 -15.32
C GLY A 243 -13.50 -9.33 -15.95
N PHE A 244 -12.67 -8.29 -15.91
CA PHE A 244 -12.97 -6.98 -16.49
C PHE A 244 -12.47 -6.89 -17.93
N ALA A 245 -13.20 -6.19 -18.78
CA ALA A 245 -12.79 -5.87 -20.13
C ALA A 245 -12.95 -4.37 -20.42
N PHE A 246 -11.99 -3.84 -21.17
CA PHE A 246 -11.83 -2.44 -21.48
C PHE A 246 -11.76 -2.28 -23.00
N HIS A 247 -12.49 -1.31 -23.52
CA HIS A 247 -12.42 -0.94 -24.94
C HIS A 247 -12.47 0.57 -25.09
N VAL A 248 -11.55 1.11 -25.88
CA VAL A 248 -11.45 2.55 -26.13
C VAL A 248 -11.98 2.83 -27.53
N SER A 249 -13.08 3.57 -27.61
CA SER A 249 -13.62 4.08 -28.86
C SER A 249 -13.13 5.50 -29.09
N GLY A 250 -12.16 5.71 -29.98
CA GLY A 250 -11.62 7.03 -30.32
C GLY A 250 -10.11 7.03 -30.46
N GLU A 251 -9.56 8.13 -30.96
CA GLU A 251 -8.11 8.30 -31.11
C GLU A 251 -7.50 8.93 -29.86
N PHE A 252 -6.73 8.11 -29.14
CA PHE A 252 -5.84 8.54 -28.06
C PHE A 252 -4.44 8.02 -28.39
N PRO A 253 -3.61 8.82 -29.10
CA PRO A 253 -2.26 8.41 -29.45
C PRO A 253 -1.46 8.08 -28.19
N GLY A 254 -0.70 6.97 -28.22
CA GLY A 254 0.12 6.55 -27.08
C GLY A 254 -0.67 6.19 -25.81
N LEU A 255 -1.96 5.82 -25.93
CA LEU A 255 -2.78 5.48 -24.75
C LEU A 255 -2.22 4.25 -24.02
N GLU A 256 -1.84 4.48 -22.77
CA GLU A 256 -1.46 3.48 -21.78
C GLU A 256 -2.49 3.47 -20.66
N LEU A 257 -2.98 2.29 -20.32
CA LEU A 257 -3.88 2.07 -19.20
C LEU A 257 -3.21 1.17 -18.17
N GLN A 258 -3.40 1.51 -16.89
CA GLN A 258 -3.13 0.62 -15.76
C GLN A 258 -4.40 0.48 -14.94
N PHE A 259 -4.60 -0.70 -14.38
CA PHE A 259 -5.78 -1.03 -13.59
C PHE A 259 -5.37 -1.48 -12.20
N TRP A 260 -6.03 -0.95 -11.18
CA TRP A 260 -5.66 -1.15 -9.78
C TRP A 260 -6.90 -1.52 -8.97
N ALA A 261 -6.76 -2.49 -8.08
CA ALA A 261 -7.71 -2.76 -7.00
C ALA A 261 -7.14 -2.22 -5.70
N ILE A 262 -7.89 -1.37 -5.01
CA ILE A 262 -7.51 -0.76 -3.74
C ILE A 262 -8.42 -1.32 -2.64
N ARG A 263 -7.88 -2.09 -1.70
CA ARG A 263 -8.66 -2.62 -0.57
C ARG A 263 -9.11 -1.48 0.34
N ASN A 264 -10.41 -1.45 0.66
CA ASN A 264 -11.05 -0.46 1.52
C ASN A 264 -10.79 -0.73 3.01
#